data_AF-A0A3D2VM71-F1
#
_entry.id   AF-A0A3D2VM71-F1
#
_cell.length_a   1.000
_cell.length_b   1.000
_cell.length_c   1.000
_cell.angle_alpha   90.00
_cell.angle_beta   90.00
_cell.angle_gamma   90.00
#
_symmetry.space_group_name_H-M   'P 1'
#
loop_
_entity.id
_entity.type
_entity.pdbx_description
1 polymer ?
#
loop_
_entity_poly.entity_id
_entity_poly.type
_entity_poly.pdbx_seq_one_letter_code
_entity_poly.pdbx_strand_id
1 'polypeptide(L)'
;MKLYCGRPFTPDELQTIRRLIETNPRASRAQLSREVCVRFDWLKPNGELKDMTCRVAMLRMQADALITLPTARHRAPRQPEVLATAATDPQALLTSPVHDLPPLHLRQVAGSAHSRLWNEYIARYHYLGYTPLAGSQSRYFVFAGERLVALLSFGASAWKLAARERFIGWQEDERQRNLPLVVNNAR
;
A
#
# COMPACT_ATOMS: atom_id res chain seq x y z
N MET A 1 25.80 6.31 -0.44
CA MET A 1 24.68 7.28 -0.38
C MET A 1 23.43 6.56 0.11
N LYS A 2 22.78 7.05 1.18
CA LYS A 2 21.57 6.41 1.74
C LYS A 2 20.37 6.64 0.82
N LEU A 3 19.59 5.59 0.58
CA LEU A 3 18.36 5.68 -0.21
C LEU A 3 17.16 5.95 0.69
N TYR A 4 16.33 6.93 0.33
CA TYR A 4 15.06 7.21 0.98
C TYR A 4 13.92 6.73 0.09
N CYS A 5 13.21 5.68 0.55
CA CYS A 5 12.14 5.04 -0.21
C CYS A 5 12.57 4.62 -1.63
N GLY A 6 13.80 4.11 -1.77
CA GLY A 6 14.36 3.65 -3.04
C GLY A 6 14.94 4.76 -3.93
N ARG A 7 14.87 6.04 -3.52
CA ARG A 7 15.41 7.18 -4.25
C ARG A 7 16.64 7.77 -3.53
N PRO A 8 17.76 8.02 -4.21
CA PRO A 8 18.85 8.81 -3.64
C PRO A 8 18.47 10.28 -3.57
N PHE A 9 19.02 11.01 -2.60
CA PHE A 9 18.85 12.47 -2.52
C PHE A 9 20.22 13.13 -2.53
N THR A 10 20.43 14.05 -3.47
CA THR A 10 21.68 14.81 -3.55
C THR A 10 21.71 15.92 -2.49
N PRO A 11 22.90 16.45 -2.15
CA PRO A 11 22.99 17.62 -1.28
C PRO A 11 22.15 18.82 -1.76
N ASP A 12 22.09 19.06 -3.07
CA ASP A 12 21.32 20.16 -3.66
C ASP A 12 19.80 19.94 -3.54
N GLU A 13 19.34 18.70 -3.71
CA GLU A 13 17.95 18.34 -3.48
C GLU A 13 17.57 18.51 -2.01
N LEU A 14 18.43 18.08 -1.07
CA LEU A 14 18.22 18.30 0.35
C LEU A 14 18.16 19.80 0.68
N GLN A 15 19.03 20.62 0.07
CA GLN A 15 19.00 22.07 0.26
C GLN A 15 17.72 22.69 -0.30
N THR A 16 17.22 22.18 -1.43
CA THR A 16 15.94 22.59 -2.02
C THR A 16 14.77 22.27 -1.09
N ILE A 17 14.78 21.09 -0.45
CA ILE A 17 13.77 20.71 0.56
C ILE A 17 13.86 21.64 1.78
N ARG A 18 15.05 21.95 2.29
CA ARG A 18 15.23 22.87 3.43
C ARG A 18 14.65 24.25 3.13
N ARG A 19 15.01 24.82 1.97
CA ARG A 19 14.49 26.12 1.52
C ARG A 19 12.97 26.12 1.36
N LEU A 20 12.40 25.03 0.85
CA LEU A 20 10.95 24.87 0.76
C LEU A 20 10.29 24.96 2.14
N ILE A 21 10.86 24.28 3.13
CA ILE A 21 10.31 24.27 4.50
C ILE A 21 10.41 25.66 5.13
N GLU A 22 11.58 26.30 5.02
CA GLU A 22 11.85 27.64 5.57
C GLU A 22 10.93 28.71 4.97
N THR A 23 10.69 28.65 3.65
CA THR A 23 9.81 29.59 2.95
C THR A 23 8.32 29.35 3.21
N ASN A 24 7.95 28.22 3.82
CA ASN A 24 6.55 27.83 4.06
C ASN A 24 6.31 27.40 5.53
N PRO A 25 6.53 28.29 6.52
CA PRO A 25 6.47 27.93 7.95
C PRO A 25 5.07 27.49 8.41
N ARG A 26 4.01 27.90 7.70
CA ARG A 26 2.62 27.53 7.96
C ARG A 26 2.16 26.33 7.13
N ALA A 27 2.99 25.71 6.31
CA ALA A 27 2.61 24.51 5.58
C ALA A 27 2.58 23.28 6.49
N SER A 28 1.62 22.40 6.26
CA SER A 28 1.61 21.06 6.85
C SER A 28 2.63 20.16 6.17
N ARG A 29 3.06 19.09 6.85
CA ARG A 29 3.90 18.03 6.26
C ARG A 29 3.30 17.45 4.97
N ALA A 30 1.96 17.42 4.87
CA ALA A 30 1.26 16.95 3.68
C ALA A 30 1.40 17.90 2.49
N GLN A 31 1.24 19.20 2.72
CA GLN A 31 1.46 20.22 1.69
C GLN A 31 2.92 20.20 1.22
N LEU A 32 3.88 20.21 2.16
CA LEU A 32 5.30 20.15 1.84
C LEU A 32 5.65 18.90 1.01
N SER A 33 5.14 17.72 1.35
CA SER A 33 5.39 16.50 0.55
C SER A 33 4.87 16.58 -0.88
N ARG A 34 3.76 17.29 -1.12
CA ARG A 34 3.22 17.47 -2.48
C ARG A 34 4.09 18.43 -3.29
N GLU A 35 4.49 19.54 -2.68
CA GLU A 35 5.41 20.51 -3.29
C GLU A 35 6.76 19.87 -3.66
N VAL A 36 7.31 19.02 -2.78
CA VAL A 36 8.53 18.25 -3.08
C VAL A 36 8.28 17.31 -4.26
N CYS A 37 7.16 16.58 -4.28
CA CYS A 37 6.84 15.71 -5.42
C CYS A 37 6.74 16.50 -6.73
N VAL A 38 6.11 17.68 -6.74
CA VAL A 38 6.00 18.51 -7.94
C VAL A 38 7.38 18.98 -8.40
N ARG A 39 8.22 19.50 -7.50
CA ARG A 39 9.54 20.05 -7.85
C ARG A 39 10.52 19.00 -8.38
N PHE A 40 10.40 17.76 -7.92
CA PHE A 40 11.29 16.66 -8.29
C PHE A 40 10.68 15.69 -9.29
N ASP A 41 9.53 16.05 -9.89
CA ASP A 41 8.75 15.21 -10.80
C ASP A 41 8.54 13.78 -10.23
N TRP A 42 8.29 13.70 -8.92
CA TRP A 42 8.22 12.42 -8.22
C TRP A 42 6.82 11.82 -8.32
N LEU A 43 6.57 11.20 -9.47
CA LEU A 43 5.27 10.66 -9.86
C LEU A 43 5.20 9.13 -9.75
N LYS A 44 3.96 8.63 -9.62
CA LYS A 44 3.56 7.24 -9.80
C LYS A 44 3.44 6.93 -11.31
N PRO A 45 3.44 5.65 -11.72
CA PRO A 45 3.24 5.28 -13.13
C PRO A 45 1.91 5.80 -13.75
N ASN A 46 0.90 6.06 -12.92
CA ASN A 46 -0.38 6.64 -13.35
C ASN A 46 -0.38 8.19 -13.40
N GLY A 47 0.78 8.83 -13.24
CA GLY A 47 0.93 10.30 -13.26
C GLY A 47 0.58 11.02 -11.95
N GLU A 48 0.05 10.33 -10.94
CA GLU A 48 -0.24 10.95 -9.64
C GLU A 48 1.04 11.20 -8.82
N LEU A 49 1.03 12.22 -7.96
CA LEU A 49 2.14 12.48 -7.04
C LEU A 49 2.39 11.29 -6.09
N LYS A 50 3.66 10.96 -5.84
CA LYS A 50 4.09 10.02 -4.79
C LYS A 50 4.09 10.67 -3.40
N ASP A 51 3.09 11.49 -3.07
CA ASP A 51 3.09 12.36 -1.89
C ASP A 51 3.25 11.58 -0.57
N MET A 52 2.61 10.42 -0.44
CA MET A 52 2.74 9.55 0.74
C MET A 52 4.16 8.98 0.86
N THR A 53 4.74 8.47 -0.23
CA THR A 53 6.12 7.95 -0.26
C THR A 53 7.13 9.05 0.03
N CYS A 54 6.92 10.24 -0.53
CA CYS A 54 7.73 11.42 -0.28
C CYS A 54 7.64 11.87 1.17
N ARG A 55 6.44 11.86 1.77
CA ARG A 55 6.25 12.19 3.18
C ARG A 55 7.01 11.21 4.08
N VAL A 56 6.97 9.92 3.78
CA VAL A 56 7.77 8.91 4.51
C VAL A 56 9.27 9.16 4.33
N ALA A 57 9.72 9.49 3.11
CA ALA A 57 11.11 9.84 2.85
C ALA A 57 11.56 11.04 3.68
N MET A 58 10.78 12.13 3.69
CA MET A 58 11.05 13.33 4.49
C MET A 58 11.05 13.04 6.00
N LEU A 59 10.14 12.21 6.50
CA LEU A 59 10.15 11.79 7.91
C LEU A 59 11.42 11.03 8.29
N ARG A 60 11.90 10.15 7.39
CA ARG A 60 13.19 9.44 7.58
C ARG A 60 14.37 10.40 7.51
N MET A 61 14.38 11.36 6.58
CA MET A 61 15.41 12.40 6.51
C MET A 61 15.46 13.23 7.79
N GLN A 62 14.31 13.55 8.39
CA GLN A 62 14.28 14.22 9.69
C GLN A 62 14.84 13.33 10.81
N ALA A 63 14.49 12.05 10.83
CA ALA A 63 15.05 11.10 11.80
C ALA A 63 16.59 10.99 11.69
N ASP A 64 17.12 11.18 10.49
CA ASP A 64 18.56 11.25 10.21
C ASP A 64 19.15 12.67 10.38
N ALA A 65 18.40 13.62 10.96
CA ALA A 65 18.80 15.01 11.17
C ALA A 65 19.20 15.80 9.90
N LEU A 66 18.75 15.37 8.71
CA LEU A 66 19.06 16.05 7.45
C LEU A 66 18.16 17.27 7.19
N ILE A 67 16.92 17.24 7.68
CA ILE A 67 15.91 18.30 7.54
C ILE A 67 15.11 18.41 8.84
N THR A 68 14.47 19.56 9.07
CA THR A 68 13.55 19.75 10.21
C THR A 68 12.16 20.01 9.67
N LEU A 69 11.20 19.12 9.92
CA LEU A 69 9.81 19.28 9.49
C LEU A 69 9.00 20.04 10.54
N PRO A 70 7.94 20.75 10.13
CA PRO A 70 7.02 21.37 11.09
C PRO A 70 6.38 20.34 12.01
N THR A 71 6.01 20.75 13.21
CA THR A 71 5.34 19.89 14.20
C THR A 71 4.05 19.29 13.62
N ALA A 72 3.77 18.03 13.95
CA ALA A 72 2.54 17.37 13.53
C ALA A 72 1.33 18.08 14.17
N ARG A 73 0.37 18.52 13.34
CA ARG A 73 -0.84 19.22 13.79
C ARG A 73 -1.94 18.31 14.30
N HIS A 74 -1.94 17.07 13.83
CA HIS A 74 -2.94 16.07 14.19
C HIS A 74 -2.24 14.81 14.65
N ARG A 75 -2.86 14.13 15.61
CA ARG A 75 -2.47 12.76 15.99
C ARG A 75 -2.69 11.85 14.78
N ALA A 76 -1.86 10.82 14.66
CA ALA A 76 -2.10 9.78 13.67
C ALA A 76 -3.53 9.25 13.84
N PRO A 77 -4.32 9.15 12.74
CA PRO A 77 -5.66 8.60 12.82
C PRO A 77 -5.59 7.19 13.38
N ARG A 78 -6.49 6.88 14.32
CA ARG A 78 -6.63 5.51 14.82
C ARG A 78 -7.19 4.65 13.68
N GLN A 79 -6.72 3.40 13.59
CA GLN A 79 -7.34 2.47 12.65
C GLN A 79 -8.81 2.30 13.07
N PRO A 80 -9.77 2.50 12.15
CA PRO A 80 -11.16 2.28 12.45
C PRO A 80 -11.36 0.80 12.77
N GLU A 81 -12.12 0.54 13.83
CA GLU A 81 -12.50 -0.82 14.20
C GLU A 81 -13.37 -1.42 13.10
N VAL A 82 -13.11 -2.68 12.76
CA VAL A 82 -13.91 -3.42 11.79
C VAL A 82 -15.02 -4.13 12.55
N LEU A 83 -16.22 -3.55 12.50
CA LEU A 83 -17.39 -4.11 13.16
C LEU A 83 -18.05 -5.14 12.26
N ALA A 84 -18.36 -6.28 12.85
CA ALA A 84 -19.03 -7.39 12.21
C ALA A 84 -20.54 -7.07 12.06
N THR A 85 -21.09 -7.25 10.87
CA THR A 85 -22.50 -7.01 10.50
C THR A 85 -23.13 -8.26 9.90
N ALA A 86 -24.46 -8.28 9.73
CA ALA A 86 -25.13 -9.41 9.10
C ALA A 86 -24.68 -9.67 7.65
N ALA A 87 -24.04 -8.69 6.99
CA ALA A 87 -23.61 -8.80 5.60
C ALA A 87 -22.51 -9.85 5.37
N THR A 88 -21.82 -10.27 6.44
CA THR A 88 -20.78 -11.30 6.39
C THR A 88 -21.15 -12.52 7.23
N ASP A 89 -22.43 -12.75 7.53
CA ASP A 89 -22.88 -13.90 8.32
C ASP A 89 -22.51 -15.24 7.66
N PRO A 90 -22.28 -16.29 8.48
CA PRO A 90 -21.96 -17.60 7.96
C PRO A 90 -23.03 -18.07 6.97
N GLN A 91 -22.59 -18.42 5.77
CA GLN A 91 -23.46 -19.00 4.76
C GLN A 91 -23.52 -20.52 4.95
N ALA A 92 -24.60 -21.16 4.46
CA ALA A 92 -24.73 -22.61 4.49
C ALA A 92 -23.51 -23.29 3.86
N LEU A 93 -22.97 -24.36 4.47
CA LEU A 93 -21.75 -25.01 3.97
C LEU A 93 -21.89 -25.43 2.50
N LEU A 94 -20.85 -25.18 1.70
CA LEU A 94 -20.78 -25.67 0.32
C LEU A 94 -20.17 -27.07 0.33
N THR A 95 -20.99 -28.09 0.06
CA THR A 95 -20.57 -29.51 0.11
C THR A 95 -20.48 -30.17 -1.27
N SER A 96 -20.75 -29.44 -2.34
CA SER A 96 -20.71 -29.97 -3.70
C SER A 96 -19.27 -30.25 -4.16
N PRO A 97 -19.05 -31.27 -5.02
CA PRO A 97 -17.79 -31.46 -5.72
C PRO A 97 -17.36 -30.20 -6.48
N VAL A 98 -16.06 -29.96 -6.56
CA VAL A 98 -15.51 -28.76 -7.23
C VAL A 98 -15.92 -28.68 -8.70
N HIS A 99 -16.06 -29.82 -9.40
CA HIS A 99 -16.46 -29.86 -10.81
C HIS A 99 -17.94 -29.53 -11.04
N ASP A 100 -18.77 -29.58 -9.99
CA ASP A 100 -20.18 -29.18 -10.05
C ASP A 100 -20.37 -27.69 -9.75
N LEU A 101 -19.29 -26.99 -9.36
CA LEU A 101 -19.37 -25.56 -9.12
C LEU A 101 -19.45 -24.82 -10.46
N PRO A 102 -20.31 -23.77 -10.54
CA PRO A 102 -20.29 -22.89 -11.69
C PRO A 102 -18.92 -22.22 -11.84
N PRO A 103 -18.60 -21.70 -13.04
CA PRO A 103 -17.35 -20.99 -13.29
C PRO A 103 -17.06 -19.91 -12.25
N LEU A 104 -15.78 -19.80 -11.88
CA LEU A 104 -15.36 -18.81 -10.91
C LEU A 104 -15.16 -17.44 -11.57
N HIS A 105 -15.68 -16.40 -10.92
CA HIS A 105 -15.55 -15.03 -11.35
C HIS A 105 -14.86 -14.18 -10.28
N LEU A 106 -13.85 -13.43 -10.69
CA LEU A 106 -13.17 -12.47 -9.82
C LEU A 106 -13.78 -11.09 -10.03
N ARG A 107 -14.28 -10.48 -8.95
CA ARG A 107 -14.72 -9.08 -8.93
C ARG A 107 -13.73 -8.27 -8.11
N GLN A 108 -13.12 -7.26 -8.72
CA GLN A 108 -12.18 -6.38 -8.02
C GLN A 108 -12.92 -5.55 -6.96
N VAL A 109 -12.34 -5.46 -5.77
CA VAL A 109 -12.84 -4.62 -4.69
C VAL A 109 -12.58 -3.16 -5.05
N ALA A 110 -13.64 -2.43 -5.40
CA ALA A 110 -13.59 -1.01 -5.69
C ALA A 110 -14.67 -0.26 -4.90
N GLY A 111 -14.34 0.96 -4.47
CA GLY A 111 -15.23 1.79 -3.66
C GLY A 111 -15.20 1.47 -2.16
N SER A 112 -15.68 2.42 -1.36
CA SER A 112 -15.62 2.35 0.11
C SER A 112 -16.50 1.24 0.69
N ALA A 113 -17.68 1.01 0.12
CA ALA A 113 -18.62 -0.01 0.59
C ALA A 113 -18.03 -1.43 0.47
N HIS A 114 -17.58 -1.81 -0.73
CA HIS A 114 -16.92 -3.09 -0.96
C HIS A 114 -15.61 -3.24 -0.18
N SER A 115 -14.85 -2.15 -0.03
CA SER A 115 -13.64 -2.17 0.80
C SER A 115 -13.95 -2.51 2.27
N ARG A 116 -15.03 -1.97 2.83
CA ARG A 116 -15.46 -2.27 4.20
C ARG A 116 -15.94 -3.71 4.31
N LEU A 117 -16.78 -4.16 3.37
CA LEU A 117 -17.28 -5.53 3.34
C LEU A 117 -16.14 -6.56 3.27
N TRP A 118 -15.14 -6.31 2.43
CA TRP A 118 -13.96 -7.18 2.33
C TRP A 118 -13.17 -7.22 3.65
N ASN A 119 -12.94 -6.07 4.28
CA ASN A 119 -12.24 -5.99 5.56
C ASN A 119 -13.00 -6.75 6.66
N GLU A 120 -14.32 -6.67 6.64
CA GLU A 120 -15.21 -7.35 7.58
C GLU A 120 -15.12 -8.88 7.46
N TYR A 121 -15.16 -9.41 6.23
CA TYR A 121 -14.95 -10.84 6.00
C TYR A 121 -13.58 -11.32 6.50
N ILE A 122 -12.50 -10.56 6.26
CA ILE A 122 -11.17 -10.90 6.78
C ILE A 122 -11.15 -10.84 8.31
N ALA A 123 -11.70 -9.78 8.90
CA ALA A 123 -11.74 -9.62 10.35
C ALA A 123 -12.51 -10.78 11.03
N ARG A 124 -13.59 -11.24 10.40
CA ARG A 124 -14.45 -12.30 10.93
C ARG A 124 -13.87 -13.70 10.74
N TYR A 125 -13.33 -14.02 9.57
CA TYR A 125 -13.01 -15.40 9.19
C TYR A 125 -11.52 -15.71 9.10
N HIS A 126 -10.66 -14.70 8.97
CA HIS A 126 -9.23 -14.94 8.97
C HIS A 126 -8.73 -15.10 10.42
N TYR A 127 -7.97 -16.15 10.70
CA TYR A 127 -7.53 -16.49 12.05
C TYR A 127 -6.62 -15.42 12.70
N LEU A 128 -5.97 -14.56 11.90
CA LEU A 128 -5.17 -13.43 12.40
C LEU A 128 -5.98 -12.11 12.50
N GLY A 129 -7.26 -12.13 12.15
CA GLY A 129 -8.08 -10.94 12.00
C GLY A 129 -7.60 -10.01 10.87
N TYR A 130 -8.17 -8.81 10.82
CA TYR A 130 -7.84 -7.82 9.80
C TYR A 130 -6.72 -6.88 10.25
N THR A 131 -5.70 -6.75 9.39
CA THR A 131 -4.70 -5.69 9.45
C THR A 131 -4.62 -5.01 8.09
N PRO A 132 -4.50 -3.67 8.00
CA PRO A 132 -4.35 -2.98 6.73
C PRO A 132 -3.16 -3.50 5.91
N LEU A 133 -3.41 -3.76 4.63
CA LEU A 133 -2.37 -4.16 3.69
C LEU A 133 -1.37 -3.03 3.48
N ALA A 134 -0.08 -3.39 3.44
CA ALA A 134 1.01 -2.44 3.25
C ALA A 134 1.19 -2.06 1.78
N GLY A 135 1.37 -0.76 1.53
CA GLY A 135 1.68 -0.23 0.20
C GLY A 135 0.52 -0.33 -0.79
N SER A 136 0.85 -0.38 -2.08
CA SER A 136 -0.12 -0.60 -3.16
C SER A 136 -0.78 -1.97 -2.99
N GLN A 137 -2.10 -2.03 -3.16
CA GLN A 137 -2.86 -3.25 -2.94
C GLN A 137 -3.94 -3.45 -4.01
N SER A 138 -4.25 -4.72 -4.27
CA SER A 138 -5.41 -5.17 -5.03
C SER A 138 -6.13 -6.25 -4.25
N ARG A 139 -7.45 -6.18 -4.19
CA ARG A 139 -8.30 -7.13 -3.48
C ARG A 139 -9.41 -7.59 -4.39
N TYR A 140 -9.83 -8.85 -4.22
CA TYR A 140 -10.86 -9.46 -5.05
C TYR A 140 -11.82 -10.28 -4.19
N PHE A 141 -13.07 -10.26 -4.61
CA PHE A 141 -14.08 -11.24 -4.27
C PHE A 141 -14.07 -12.34 -5.33
N VAL A 142 -14.12 -13.61 -4.92
CA VAL A 142 -14.21 -14.77 -5.82
C VAL A 142 -15.59 -15.37 -5.67
N PHE A 143 -16.34 -15.41 -6.77
CA PHE A 143 -17.70 -15.94 -6.81
C PHE A 143 -17.76 -17.23 -7.62
N ALA A 144 -18.57 -18.19 -7.17
CA ALA A 144 -19.07 -19.30 -7.96
C ALA A 144 -20.55 -18.98 -8.30
N GLY A 145 -20.82 -18.57 -9.54
CA GLY A 145 -22.11 -17.95 -9.88
C GLY A 145 -22.29 -16.65 -9.09
N GLU A 146 -23.36 -16.53 -8.31
CA GLU A 146 -23.58 -15.38 -7.40
C GLU A 146 -23.09 -15.63 -5.96
N ARG A 147 -22.58 -16.84 -5.68
CA ARG A 147 -22.14 -17.20 -4.33
C ARG A 147 -20.69 -16.78 -4.11
N LEU A 148 -20.44 -15.94 -3.10
CA LEU A 148 -19.08 -15.61 -2.68
C LEU A 148 -18.43 -16.83 -2.01
N VAL A 149 -17.29 -17.28 -2.54
CA VAL A 149 -16.60 -18.50 -2.06
C VAL A 149 -15.20 -18.24 -1.53
N ALA A 150 -14.54 -17.15 -1.94
CA ALA A 150 -13.22 -16.80 -1.42
C ALA A 150 -12.92 -15.30 -1.54
N LEU A 151 -11.90 -14.88 -0.81
CA LEU A 151 -11.28 -13.57 -0.92
C LEU A 151 -9.82 -13.72 -1.33
N LEU A 152 -9.34 -12.81 -2.17
CA LEU A 152 -7.94 -12.72 -2.53
C LEU A 152 -7.43 -11.32 -2.22
N SER A 153 -6.16 -11.24 -1.79
CA SER A 153 -5.46 -9.97 -1.76
C SER A 153 -4.01 -10.08 -2.23
N PHE A 154 -3.57 -8.99 -2.83
CA PHE A 154 -2.22 -8.80 -3.32
C PHE A 154 -1.72 -7.45 -2.80
N GLY A 155 -0.54 -7.45 -2.20
CA GLY A 155 0.16 -6.25 -1.75
C GLY A 155 1.40 -5.99 -2.61
N ALA A 156 2.07 -4.88 -2.30
CA ALA A 156 3.35 -4.55 -2.91
C ALA A 156 4.38 -5.67 -2.69
N SER A 157 5.25 -5.87 -3.67
CA SER A 157 6.33 -6.86 -3.60
C SER A 157 7.20 -6.66 -2.36
N ALA A 158 7.60 -7.76 -1.72
CA ALA A 158 8.56 -7.72 -0.62
C ALA A 158 9.88 -7.13 -1.13
N TRP A 159 10.47 -6.20 -0.38
CA TRP A 159 11.66 -5.49 -0.82
C TRP A 159 12.80 -6.45 -1.19
N LYS A 160 13.10 -7.44 -0.34
CA LYS A 160 14.06 -8.52 -0.61
C LYS A 160 13.41 -9.87 -0.33
N LEU A 161 13.55 -10.82 -1.26
CA LEU A 161 13.04 -12.18 -1.11
C LEU A 161 13.91 -13.12 -1.92
N ALA A 162 14.96 -13.67 -1.31
CA ALA A 162 15.97 -14.46 -2.00
C ALA A 162 15.39 -15.60 -2.86
N ALA A 163 14.27 -16.21 -2.43
CA ALA A 163 13.57 -17.22 -3.22
C ALA A 163 13.04 -16.69 -4.56
N ARG A 164 12.46 -15.48 -4.59
CA ARG A 164 12.02 -14.81 -5.82
C ARG A 164 13.21 -14.51 -6.73
N GLU A 165 14.25 -13.89 -6.17
CA GLU A 165 15.46 -13.57 -6.93
C GLU A 165 16.04 -14.82 -7.61
N ARG A 166 16.18 -15.92 -6.86
CA ARG A 166 16.69 -17.20 -7.40
C ARG A 166 15.77 -17.82 -8.45
N PHE A 167 14.45 -17.74 -8.27
CA PHE A 167 13.49 -18.33 -9.18
C PHE A 167 13.42 -17.58 -10.52
N ILE A 168 13.37 -16.25 -10.47
CA ILE A 168 13.29 -15.42 -11.68
C ILE A 168 14.68 -15.24 -12.32
N GLY A 169 15.75 -15.37 -11.54
CA GLY A 169 17.13 -15.17 -12.00
C GLY A 169 17.62 -13.73 -11.91
N TRP A 170 16.93 -12.87 -11.15
CA TRP A 170 17.28 -11.45 -11.05
C TRP A 170 18.55 -11.18 -10.25
N GLN A 171 19.42 -10.36 -10.83
CA GLN A 171 20.47 -9.65 -10.10
C GLN A 171 19.90 -8.41 -9.39
N GLU A 172 20.70 -7.74 -8.56
CA GLU A 172 20.23 -6.65 -7.69
C GLU A 172 19.68 -5.45 -8.46
N ASP A 173 20.26 -5.09 -9.61
CA ASP A 173 19.81 -3.99 -10.46
C ASP A 173 18.50 -4.35 -11.18
N GLU A 174 18.37 -5.58 -11.66
CA GLU A 174 17.13 -6.11 -12.25
C GLU A 174 16.02 -6.18 -11.20
N ARG A 175 16.34 -6.63 -9.98
CA ARG A 175 15.40 -6.61 -8.86
C ARG A 175 14.89 -5.21 -8.63
N GLN A 176 15.77 -4.22 -8.49
CA GLN A 176 15.36 -2.83 -8.24
C GLN A 176 14.43 -2.28 -9.34
N ARG A 177 14.74 -2.60 -10.61
CA ARG A 177 13.98 -2.15 -11.78
C ARG A 177 12.61 -2.83 -11.88
N ASN A 178 12.56 -4.14 -11.62
CA ASN A 178 11.39 -4.98 -11.87
C ASN A 178 10.51 -5.18 -10.62
N LEU A 179 10.99 -4.81 -9.43
CA LEU A 179 10.23 -4.94 -8.18
C LEU A 179 8.81 -4.35 -8.25
N PRO A 180 8.58 -3.18 -8.89
CA PRO A 180 7.23 -2.61 -9.02
C PRO A 180 6.28 -3.43 -9.90
N LEU A 181 6.79 -4.38 -10.70
CA LEU A 181 6.01 -5.22 -11.62
C LEU A 181 5.56 -6.54 -10.98
N VAL A 182 5.97 -6.80 -9.74
CA VAL A 182 5.62 -8.01 -8.99
C VAL A 182 4.70 -7.62 -7.84
N VAL A 183 3.74 -8.48 -7.55
CA VAL A 183 2.88 -8.38 -6.38
C VAL A 183 3.10 -9.58 -5.49
N ASN A 184 2.91 -9.39 -4.19
CA ASN A 184 2.90 -10.48 -3.22
C ASN A 184 1.46 -10.84 -2.89
N ASN A 185 1.14 -12.13 -2.87
CA ASN A 185 -0.11 -12.55 -2.27
C ASN A 185 -0.07 -12.23 -0.77
N ALA A 186 -1.02 -11.43 -0.31
CA ALA A 186 -1.23 -11.18 1.10
C ALA A 186 -2.30 -12.15 1.60
N ARG A 187 -1.89 -13.06 2.47
CA ARG A 187 -2.74 -14.05 3.11
C ARG A 187 -3.01 -13.61 4.53
#